data_AF-A0AA41YA23-F1
#
_entry.id   AF-A0AA41YA23-F1
#
_cell.length_a   1.000
_cell.length_b   1.000
_cell.length_c   1.000
_cell.angle_alpha   90.00
_cell.angle_beta   90.00
_cell.angle_gamma   90.00
#
_symmetry.space_group_name_H-M   'P 1'
#
loop_
_entity.id
_entity.type
_entity.pdbx_description
1 polymer ?
#
loop_
_entity_poly.entity_id
_entity_poly.type
_entity_poly.pdbx_seq_one_letter_code
_entity_poly.pdbx_strand_id
1 'polypeptide(L)'
;MKNRCSVTVVILIAVNIFQWACSSTTVLRQLAKADEIQIDSKKNEYLKVHMKDGGLFVLSVDQLLFDQDSVTGDGNYFNARRQLTSPESGRAGTINFAGGFYRIAFTDIALIEANTVMGLEGKWIALGLVGAQNVILTVYCIANPKACFGSCPTFYAWDGEGFRLMAEGFSSSILRAFEKQDIDMLHGAKTYGDDFQLRITNEALETHVIRYANLLVFPKADGERIFATEKGNFFQSKTIVPPSSCSGPEGDCLTLVSNMDARERFSEANSKNLAAKEYLEMEFENVPDVPWGLVLGTRQTLLTTYLFYQGLAITGQSNGYLAARIESGDQSLRKRVEKIWDILGGIEIELQDNSGKWQKVGKINEMGPIAPDVHVVTIPRVESEKLRIRLKMTQGLWRIDYAALAALTAPVYPVEIRPYLVKSEGRVNEDALTALCDSIEPLITLPGDAYELHYELPDNAHQYEVFLKTKGYYLEWLRDEWQEEADLKKAFLMYRLPRLYLKLVAAKFKEAEPTMEETFWNSRYVKN
;
A
#
# COMPACT_ATOMS: atom_id res chain seq x y z
N MET A 1 1.66 43.61 85.94
CA MET A 1 2.22 42.38 86.55
C MET A 1 2.03 41.23 85.57
N LYS A 2 3.14 40.55 85.20
CA LYS A 2 3.30 39.15 84.70
C LYS A 2 2.26 38.62 83.69
N ASN A 3 2.57 37.99 82.56
CA ASN A 3 3.77 37.39 81.99
C ASN A 3 3.40 37.06 80.51
N ARG A 4 4.21 37.50 79.55
CA ARG A 4 5.16 36.70 78.74
C ARG A 4 4.57 35.82 77.62
N CYS A 5 5.14 36.08 76.44
CA CYS A 5 5.54 35.14 75.37
C CYS A 5 4.43 34.44 74.59
N SER A 6 4.54 34.22 73.28
CA SER A 6 5.41 34.72 72.23
C SER A 6 4.82 34.12 70.95
N VAL A 7 4.65 34.96 69.91
CA VAL A 7 4.91 34.69 68.48
C VAL A 7 4.48 33.31 67.93
N THR A 8 3.62 33.29 66.90
CA THR A 8 4.04 33.01 65.51
C THR A 8 2.88 33.16 64.53
N VAL A 9 3.17 33.97 63.50
CA VAL A 9 2.48 34.19 62.23
C VAL A 9 2.23 32.88 61.49
N VAL A 10 0.98 32.58 61.11
CA VAL A 10 0.65 32.07 59.76
C VAL A 10 -0.74 32.59 59.38
N ILE A 11 -0.74 33.26 58.23
CA ILE A 11 -1.82 33.94 57.55
C ILE A 11 -2.81 32.94 56.97
N LEU A 12 -4.11 33.22 57.21
CA LEU A 12 -5.25 33.08 56.31
C LEU A 12 -5.11 32.11 55.12
N ILE A 13 -5.89 31.03 55.14
CA ILE A 13 -7.11 30.84 54.33
C ILE A 13 -7.75 29.55 54.84
N ALA A 14 -8.70 29.71 55.76
CA ALA A 14 -9.58 28.65 56.24
C ALA A 14 -11.02 29.08 55.96
N VAL A 15 -11.48 28.91 54.72
CA VAL A 15 -12.90 28.82 54.37
C VAL A 15 -13.00 27.92 53.13
N ASN A 16 -13.89 26.92 53.20
CA ASN A 16 -14.17 25.84 52.24
C ASN A 16 -13.48 24.50 52.51
N ILE A 17 -13.54 24.05 53.77
CA ILE A 17 -13.71 22.62 54.05
C ILE A 17 -15.19 22.42 54.31
N PHE A 18 -15.94 21.98 53.30
CA PHE A 18 -17.02 21.00 53.39
C PHE A 18 -17.74 20.94 52.04
N GLN A 19 -18.04 19.72 51.61
CA GLN A 19 -18.65 19.35 50.32
C GLN A 19 -17.63 19.31 49.18
N TRP A 20 -17.12 18.11 48.91
CA TRP A 20 -17.15 17.43 47.61
C TRP A 20 -16.50 16.06 47.86
N ALA A 21 -17.29 15.13 48.37
CA ALA A 21 -17.01 13.71 48.21
C ALA A 21 -17.26 13.36 46.73
N CYS A 22 -16.39 13.83 45.85
CA CYS A 22 -16.25 13.22 44.54
C CYS A 22 -15.49 11.93 44.77
N SER A 23 -16.21 10.81 44.70
CA SER A 23 -15.64 9.51 44.39
C SER A 23 -14.77 9.71 43.15
N SER A 24 -13.45 9.88 43.34
CA SER A 24 -12.51 9.68 42.26
C SER A 24 -12.63 8.21 41.91
N THR A 25 -13.53 7.94 40.96
CA THR A 25 -13.56 6.67 40.26
C THR A 25 -12.25 6.68 39.50
N THR A 26 -11.19 6.18 40.13
CA THR A 26 -9.94 5.89 39.45
C THR A 26 -10.35 4.87 38.41
N VAL A 27 -10.56 5.32 37.18
CA VAL A 27 -10.73 4.44 36.04
C VAL A 27 -9.38 3.76 35.88
N LEU A 28 -9.21 2.65 36.60
CA LEU A 28 -8.17 1.68 36.32
C LEU A 28 -8.46 1.15 34.93
N ARG A 29 -7.92 1.84 33.92
CA ARG A 29 -7.79 1.29 32.58
C ARG A 29 -6.69 0.24 32.66
N GLN A 30 -7.02 -0.92 33.21
CA GLN A 30 -6.25 -2.12 32.94
C GLN A 30 -6.46 -2.44 31.47
N LEU A 31 -5.46 -2.13 30.65
CA LEU A 31 -5.30 -2.76 29.35
C LEU A 31 -5.04 -4.23 29.64
N ALA A 32 -6.06 -5.09 29.50
CA ALA A 32 -5.80 -6.51 29.33
C ALA A 32 -4.85 -6.65 28.14
N LYS A 33 -3.71 -7.29 28.35
CA LYS A 33 -2.77 -7.56 27.25
C LYS A 33 -3.49 -8.50 26.28
N ALA A 34 -3.55 -8.11 25.00
CA ALA A 34 -4.04 -9.00 23.95
C ALA A 34 -3.25 -10.33 23.92
N ASP A 35 -2.00 -10.30 24.42
CA ASP A 35 -1.08 -11.43 24.54
C ASP A 35 -1.59 -12.60 25.42
N GLU A 36 -2.63 -12.42 26.26
CA GLU A 36 -3.14 -13.49 27.14
C GLU A 36 -4.20 -14.38 26.50
N ILE A 37 -4.71 -14.05 25.30
CA ILE A 37 -5.52 -14.99 24.49
C ILE A 37 -4.55 -15.87 23.69
N GLN A 38 -3.68 -16.59 24.40
CA GLN A 38 -2.88 -17.67 23.81
C GLN A 38 -3.80 -18.88 23.61
N ILE A 39 -4.51 -18.89 22.48
CA ILE A 39 -4.73 -20.17 21.81
C ILE A 39 -3.32 -20.69 21.54
N ASP A 40 -3.03 -21.96 21.83
CA ASP A 40 -1.75 -22.59 21.48
C ASP A 40 -1.64 -22.65 19.94
N SER A 41 -1.33 -21.49 19.36
CA SER A 41 -1.40 -21.16 17.93
C SER A 41 -0.35 -21.87 17.11
N LYS A 42 0.53 -22.64 17.76
CA LYS A 42 1.56 -23.46 17.13
C LYS A 42 1.10 -24.89 16.83
N LYS A 43 -0.10 -25.31 17.27
CA LYS A 43 -0.55 -26.71 17.08
C LYS A 43 -1.98 -26.92 16.62
N ASN A 44 -2.90 -25.98 16.84
CA ASN A 44 -4.30 -26.14 16.44
C ASN A 44 -4.69 -25.07 15.41
N GLU A 45 -5.34 -25.52 14.33
CA GLU A 45 -6.00 -24.65 13.36
C GLU A 45 -7.07 -23.79 14.07
N TYR A 46 -7.15 -22.51 13.72
CA TYR A 46 -8.10 -21.58 14.35
C TYR A 46 -8.67 -20.58 13.35
N LEU A 47 -9.87 -20.09 13.66
CA LEU A 47 -10.50 -18.95 12.99
C LEU A 47 -10.83 -17.86 14.01
N LYS A 48 -10.18 -16.71 13.89
CA LYS A 48 -10.51 -15.49 14.64
C LYS A 48 -11.40 -14.61 13.79
N VAL A 49 -12.61 -14.32 14.27
CA VAL A 49 -13.57 -13.44 13.59
C VAL A 49 -13.62 -12.11 14.35
N HIS A 50 -12.99 -11.09 13.78
CA HIS A 50 -12.95 -9.75 14.35
C HIS A 50 -14.20 -8.98 13.92
N MET A 51 -14.90 -8.41 14.89
CA MET A 51 -16.20 -7.77 14.66
C MET A 51 -16.07 -6.25 14.57
N LYS A 52 -16.97 -5.60 13.83
CA LYS A 52 -16.98 -4.13 13.63
C LYS A 52 -17.17 -3.32 14.91
N ASP A 53 -17.80 -3.90 15.92
CA ASP A 53 -17.97 -3.29 17.26
C ASP A 53 -16.76 -3.51 18.18
N GLY A 54 -15.70 -4.15 17.68
CA GLY A 54 -14.49 -4.49 18.42
C GLY A 54 -14.54 -5.84 19.14
N GLY A 55 -15.66 -6.57 19.08
CA GLY A 55 -15.75 -7.95 19.56
C GLY A 55 -14.83 -8.91 18.80
N LEU A 56 -14.58 -10.09 19.37
CA LEU A 56 -13.77 -11.14 18.77
C LEU A 56 -14.38 -12.51 19.06
N PHE A 57 -14.66 -13.29 18.03
CA PHE A 57 -14.89 -14.72 18.17
C PHE A 57 -13.62 -15.48 17.88
N VAL A 58 -13.36 -16.52 18.67
CA VAL A 58 -12.33 -17.52 18.42
C VAL A 58 -13.05 -18.84 18.22
N LEU A 59 -13.09 -19.33 16.98
CA LEU A 59 -13.82 -20.53 16.61
C LEU A 59 -12.87 -21.69 16.34
N SER A 60 -13.30 -22.89 16.71
CA SER A 60 -12.67 -24.15 16.32
C SER A 60 -12.96 -24.44 14.85
N VAL A 61 -11.95 -24.91 14.11
CA VAL A 61 -12.11 -25.18 12.67
C VAL A 61 -12.88 -26.45 12.36
N ASP A 62 -12.89 -27.43 13.27
CA ASP A 62 -13.48 -28.76 13.05
C ASP A 62 -15.00 -28.72 12.80
N GLN A 63 -15.64 -27.60 13.16
CA GLN A 63 -17.09 -27.40 13.12
C GLN A 63 -17.47 -26.06 12.49
N LEU A 64 -16.68 -25.56 11.52
CA LEU A 64 -17.01 -24.37 10.76
C LEU A 64 -17.92 -24.68 9.58
N LEU A 65 -18.97 -23.87 9.43
CA LEU A 65 -19.83 -23.87 8.27
C LEU A 65 -19.97 -22.44 7.72
N PHE A 66 -19.42 -22.22 6.53
CA PHE A 66 -19.57 -20.98 5.80
C PHE A 66 -20.82 -21.06 4.91
N ASP A 67 -21.71 -20.09 5.07
CA ASP A 67 -22.86 -19.85 4.20
C ASP A 67 -22.61 -18.57 3.38
N GLN A 68 -23.54 -18.23 2.49
CA GLN A 68 -23.49 -17.01 1.70
C GLN A 68 -23.52 -15.74 2.56
N ASP A 69 -24.13 -15.75 3.74
CA ASP A 69 -24.33 -14.55 4.56
C ASP A 69 -23.79 -14.65 5.99
N SER A 70 -23.28 -15.82 6.39
CA SER A 70 -22.89 -16.07 7.77
C SER A 70 -21.89 -17.20 7.90
N VAL A 71 -21.11 -17.16 8.99
CA VAL A 71 -20.26 -18.27 9.43
C VAL A 71 -20.82 -18.81 10.73
N THR A 72 -20.92 -20.13 10.82
CA THR A 72 -21.34 -20.82 12.03
C THR A 72 -20.20 -21.67 12.57
N GLY A 73 -19.97 -21.63 13.89
CA GLY A 73 -18.98 -22.49 14.52
C GLY A 73 -19.02 -22.45 16.05
N ASP A 74 -18.39 -23.47 16.65
CA ASP A 74 -18.18 -23.56 18.10
C ASP A 74 -16.98 -22.71 18.53
N GLY A 75 -17.08 -22.02 19.66
CA GLY A 75 -15.94 -21.30 20.19
C GLY A 75 -16.22 -20.37 21.36
N ASN A 76 -15.43 -19.30 21.45
CA ASN A 76 -15.49 -18.31 22.51
C ASN A 76 -15.71 -16.90 21.97
N TYR A 77 -16.56 -16.12 22.64
CA TYR A 77 -16.75 -14.70 22.37
C TYR A 77 -16.05 -13.82 23.41
N PHE A 78 -15.29 -12.84 22.92
CA PHE A 78 -14.64 -11.81 23.70
C PHE A 78 -15.21 -10.44 23.33
N ASN A 79 -15.60 -9.66 24.33
CA ASN A 79 -16.08 -8.29 24.08
C ASN A 79 -14.95 -7.34 23.62
N ALA A 80 -15.29 -6.08 23.35
CA ALA A 80 -14.31 -5.06 22.92
C ALA A 80 -13.18 -4.78 23.94
N ARG A 81 -13.33 -5.21 25.20
CA ARG A 81 -12.30 -5.14 26.25
C ARG A 81 -11.52 -6.45 26.40
N ARG A 82 -11.72 -7.41 25.48
CA ARG A 82 -11.12 -8.75 25.49
C ARG A 82 -11.46 -9.57 26.74
N GLN A 83 -12.62 -9.30 27.32
CA GLN A 83 -13.15 -10.12 28.41
C GLN A 83 -14.02 -11.23 27.81
N LEU A 84 -13.75 -12.46 28.21
CA LEU A 84 -14.58 -13.62 27.86
C LEU A 84 -15.98 -13.39 28.41
N THR A 85 -16.97 -13.48 27.53
CA THR A 85 -18.39 -13.37 27.89
C THR A 85 -18.99 -14.76 27.97
N SER A 86 -19.90 -15.01 28.92
CA SER A 86 -20.59 -16.29 28.96
C SER A 86 -21.42 -16.47 27.68
N PRO A 87 -21.52 -17.68 27.12
CA PRO A 87 -22.33 -17.94 25.93
C PRO A 87 -23.77 -17.41 26.07
N GLU A 88 -24.34 -17.49 27.27
CA GLU A 88 -25.70 -17.04 27.59
C GLU A 88 -25.90 -15.51 27.51
N SER A 89 -24.83 -14.73 27.59
CA SER A 89 -24.87 -13.28 27.41
C SER A 89 -24.86 -12.91 25.93
N GLY A 90 -25.97 -13.21 25.25
CA GLY A 90 -26.12 -13.03 23.80
C GLY A 90 -25.76 -11.62 23.33
N ARG A 91 -25.02 -11.54 22.22
CA ARG A 91 -24.84 -10.32 21.44
C ARG A 91 -26.04 -10.16 20.49
N ALA A 92 -26.51 -8.93 20.31
CA ALA A 92 -27.51 -8.61 19.28
C ALA A 92 -26.94 -8.95 17.88
N GLY A 93 -27.65 -9.78 17.12
CA GLY A 93 -27.22 -10.22 15.78
C GLY A 93 -26.51 -11.59 15.73
N THR A 94 -26.23 -12.21 16.87
CA THR A 94 -25.69 -13.59 16.91
C THR A 94 -26.71 -14.54 17.52
N ILE A 95 -27.03 -15.61 16.80
CA ILE A 95 -27.82 -16.72 17.35
C ILE A 95 -26.84 -17.63 18.09
N ASN A 96 -26.96 -17.71 19.41
CA ASN A 96 -26.25 -18.70 20.20
C ASN A 96 -27.13 -19.96 20.32
N PHE A 97 -26.58 -21.10 19.89
CA PHE A 97 -27.20 -22.41 20.10
C PHE A 97 -26.66 -23.03 21.39
N ALA A 98 -27.43 -23.94 22.00
CA ALA A 98 -26.94 -24.66 23.18
C ALA A 98 -25.56 -25.28 22.89
N GLY A 99 -24.58 -25.02 23.76
CA GLY A 99 -23.24 -25.62 23.68
C GLY A 99 -22.08 -24.71 23.28
N GLY A 100 -22.29 -23.43 22.92
CA GLY A 100 -21.18 -22.53 22.52
C GLY A 100 -21.05 -22.30 21.01
N PHE A 101 -22.10 -22.66 20.25
CA PHE A 101 -22.19 -22.46 18.81
C PHE A 101 -22.73 -21.08 18.46
N TYR A 102 -21.99 -20.34 17.63
CA TYR A 102 -22.36 -19.01 17.17
C TYR A 102 -22.65 -19.00 15.68
N ARG A 103 -23.76 -18.40 15.26
CA ARG A 103 -23.95 -17.92 13.88
C ARG A 103 -23.62 -16.43 13.82
N ILE A 104 -22.65 -16.06 12.99
CA ILE A 104 -22.10 -14.71 12.86
C ILE A 104 -22.41 -14.19 11.46
N ALA A 105 -23.13 -13.08 11.35
CA ALA A 105 -23.46 -12.46 10.07
C ALA A 105 -22.22 -11.83 9.42
N PHE A 106 -22.03 -12.06 8.11
CA PHE A 106 -20.93 -11.50 7.31
C PHE A 106 -20.88 -9.97 7.40
N THR A 107 -22.03 -9.30 7.43
CA THR A 107 -22.14 -7.84 7.49
C THR A 107 -21.56 -7.22 8.75
N ASP A 108 -21.43 -7.99 9.84
CA ASP A 108 -20.93 -7.52 11.13
C ASP A 108 -19.42 -7.76 11.32
N ILE A 109 -18.80 -8.50 10.40
CA ILE A 109 -17.39 -8.87 10.43
C ILE A 109 -16.56 -7.72 9.87
N ALA A 110 -15.49 -7.38 10.59
CA ALA A 110 -14.47 -6.43 10.16
C ALA A 110 -13.33 -7.15 9.42
N LEU A 111 -12.87 -8.29 9.96
CA LEU A 111 -11.72 -9.03 9.45
C LEU A 111 -11.76 -10.48 9.96
N ILE A 112 -11.16 -11.39 9.22
CA ILE A 112 -10.91 -12.77 9.63
C ILE A 112 -9.40 -12.97 9.76
N GLU A 113 -8.93 -13.65 10.80
CA GLU A 113 -7.55 -14.11 10.93
C GLU A 113 -7.56 -15.64 11.05
N ALA A 114 -6.81 -16.31 10.18
CA ALA A 114 -6.70 -17.76 10.14
C ALA A 114 -5.23 -18.15 9.97
N ASN A 115 -4.80 -19.28 10.52
CA ASN A 115 -3.43 -19.78 10.30
C ASN A 115 -3.30 -20.73 9.10
N THR A 116 -4.41 -21.04 8.42
CA THR A 116 -4.48 -21.83 7.19
C THR A 116 -5.54 -21.24 6.26
N VAL A 117 -5.40 -21.47 4.96
CA VAL A 117 -6.40 -21.10 3.93
C VAL A 117 -7.61 -22.04 3.95
N MET A 118 -7.46 -23.25 4.51
CA MET A 118 -8.42 -24.34 4.33
C MET A 118 -9.85 -23.95 4.74
N GLY A 119 -10.78 -24.03 3.78
CA GLY A 119 -12.20 -23.74 3.96
C GLY A 119 -12.62 -22.28 3.72
N LEU A 120 -11.69 -21.35 3.49
CA LEU A 120 -11.99 -19.97 3.11
C LEU A 120 -12.02 -19.82 1.58
N GLU A 121 -13.18 -19.46 1.03
CA GLU A 121 -13.38 -19.23 -0.40
C GLU A 121 -14.13 -17.92 -0.67
N GLY A 122 -14.01 -17.39 -1.89
CA GLY A 122 -14.70 -16.18 -2.35
C GLY A 122 -14.56 -14.98 -1.40
N LYS A 123 -15.68 -14.36 -1.03
CA LYS A 123 -15.68 -13.21 -0.09
C LYS A 123 -15.13 -13.51 1.32
N TRP A 124 -15.08 -14.77 1.75
CA TRP A 124 -14.56 -15.11 3.09
C TRP A 124 -13.04 -14.97 3.14
N ILE A 125 -12.35 -15.47 2.11
CA ILE A 125 -10.91 -15.26 1.97
C ILE A 125 -10.55 -13.80 1.67
N ALA A 126 -11.46 -13.05 1.03
CA ALA A 126 -11.32 -11.61 0.81
C ALA A 126 -11.26 -10.77 2.11
N LEU A 127 -11.67 -11.34 3.25
CA LEU A 127 -11.55 -10.74 4.59
C LEU A 127 -10.40 -11.32 5.42
N GLY A 128 -9.70 -12.33 4.89
CA GLY A 128 -8.76 -13.16 5.65
C GLY A 128 -7.34 -12.63 5.66
N LEU A 129 -6.80 -12.34 6.85
CA LEU A 129 -5.36 -12.37 7.11
C LEU A 129 -4.97 -13.81 7.39
N VAL A 130 -4.25 -14.42 6.45
CA VAL A 130 -3.86 -15.82 6.53
C VAL A 130 -2.42 -15.96 7.03
N GLY A 131 -2.16 -16.93 7.91
CA GLY A 131 -0.83 -17.34 8.30
C GLY A 131 -0.17 -18.20 7.22
N ALA A 132 1.08 -17.92 6.87
CA ALA A 132 1.83 -18.66 5.85
C ALA A 132 2.58 -19.89 6.43
N GLN A 133 1.97 -20.62 7.38
CA GLN A 133 2.68 -21.55 8.29
C GLN A 133 3.38 -22.75 7.62
N ASN A 134 3.23 -22.97 6.30
CA ASN A 134 3.84 -24.11 5.59
C ASN A 134 4.21 -23.79 4.12
N VAL A 135 4.39 -22.52 3.76
CA VAL A 135 4.77 -22.17 2.39
C VAL A 135 6.26 -22.51 2.17
N ILE A 136 6.57 -23.30 1.15
CA ILE A 136 7.96 -23.56 0.74
C ILE A 136 8.54 -22.25 0.21
N LEU A 137 9.20 -21.51 1.09
CA LEU A 137 9.95 -20.31 0.75
C LEU A 137 11.22 -20.71 -0.02
N THR A 138 11.58 -19.92 -1.02
CA THR A 138 12.85 -20.14 -1.74
C THR A 138 14.03 -19.96 -0.77
N VAL A 139 15.19 -20.53 -1.08
CA VAL A 139 16.41 -20.38 -0.25
C VAL A 139 16.76 -18.90 -0.02
N TYR A 140 16.51 -18.05 -1.01
CA TYR A 140 16.68 -16.60 -0.90
C TYR A 140 15.81 -15.98 0.21
N CYS A 141 14.60 -16.52 0.41
CA CYS A 141 13.65 -16.05 1.40
C CYS A 141 13.90 -16.53 2.80
N ILE A 142 14.58 -17.67 2.94
CA ILE A 142 15.08 -18.12 4.24
C ILE A 142 16.26 -17.23 4.66
N ALA A 143 17.14 -16.85 3.72
CA ALA A 143 18.35 -16.07 4.01
C ALA A 143 18.05 -14.60 4.37
N ASN A 144 17.06 -13.98 3.72
CA ASN A 144 16.56 -12.66 4.09
C ASN A 144 15.04 -12.63 3.94
N PRO A 145 14.29 -13.08 4.96
CA PRO A 145 12.83 -13.09 4.95
C PRO A 145 12.22 -11.71 4.74
N LYS A 146 13.02 -10.66 5.02
CA LYS A 146 12.66 -9.26 4.81
C LYS A 146 13.14 -8.65 3.49
N ALA A 147 13.56 -9.46 2.54
CA ALA A 147 13.76 -9.02 1.16
C ALA A 147 12.93 -9.86 0.18
N CYS A 148 12.37 -10.98 0.63
CA CYS A 148 11.44 -11.79 -0.13
C CYS A 148 10.01 -11.35 0.04
N PHE A 149 9.56 -10.48 -0.85
CA PHE A 149 8.24 -9.91 -0.79
C PHE A 149 7.65 -9.81 -2.19
N GLY A 150 6.36 -9.61 -2.25
CA GLY A 150 5.68 -9.04 -3.39
C GLY A 150 4.48 -8.33 -2.79
N SER A 151 4.18 -7.15 -3.30
CA SER A 151 3.05 -6.36 -2.85
C SER A 151 2.27 -6.00 -4.09
N CYS A 152 0.97 -6.32 -4.09
CA CYS A 152 -0.03 -6.01 -5.11
C CYS A 152 0.07 -6.82 -6.44
N PRO A 153 -1.03 -6.89 -7.22
CA PRO A 153 -1.04 -7.61 -8.50
C PRO A 153 -0.13 -6.97 -9.54
N THR A 154 0.65 -7.80 -10.21
CA THR A 154 1.54 -7.39 -11.29
C THR A 154 0.91 -7.62 -12.66
N PHE A 155 1.06 -6.65 -13.56
CA PHE A 155 0.46 -6.66 -14.88
C PHE A 155 1.51 -6.62 -15.99
N TYR A 156 1.35 -7.51 -16.97
CA TYR A 156 2.25 -7.69 -18.09
C TYR A 156 1.54 -7.40 -19.40
N ALA A 157 2.16 -6.60 -20.25
CA ALA A 157 1.70 -6.34 -21.61
C ALA A 157 2.83 -6.57 -22.62
N TRP A 158 2.45 -6.76 -23.88
CA TRP A 158 3.40 -6.95 -24.98
C TRP A 158 4.06 -5.63 -25.39
N ASP A 159 5.38 -5.59 -25.46
CA ASP A 159 6.17 -4.41 -25.85
C ASP A 159 6.62 -4.40 -27.33
N GLY A 160 6.29 -5.46 -28.09
CA GLY A 160 6.79 -5.69 -29.45
C GLY A 160 7.75 -6.88 -29.55
N GLU A 161 8.42 -7.24 -28.45
CA GLU A 161 9.38 -8.33 -28.37
C GLU A 161 8.96 -9.43 -27.37
N GLY A 162 8.30 -9.03 -26.27
CA GLY A 162 7.96 -9.89 -25.16
C GLY A 162 6.86 -9.32 -24.27
N PHE A 163 6.27 -10.18 -23.42
CA PHE A 163 5.47 -9.71 -22.29
C PHE A 163 6.41 -9.15 -21.22
N ARG A 164 6.23 -7.86 -20.88
CA ARG A 164 7.01 -7.17 -19.84
C ARG A 164 6.10 -6.71 -18.72
N LEU A 165 6.64 -6.69 -17.51
CA LEU A 165 5.99 -6.02 -16.38
C LEU A 165 5.86 -4.53 -16.71
N MET A 166 4.64 -4.00 -16.66
CA MET A 166 4.37 -2.60 -16.97
C MET A 166 3.58 -1.86 -15.90
N ALA A 167 2.91 -2.58 -15.00
CA ALA A 167 2.18 -1.96 -13.89
C ALA A 167 2.12 -2.91 -12.68
N GLU A 168 1.93 -2.31 -11.52
CA GLU A 168 1.64 -2.98 -10.26
C GLU A 168 0.40 -2.27 -9.67
N GLY A 169 -0.74 -2.95 -9.58
CA GLY A 169 -2.01 -2.28 -9.33
C GLY A 169 -2.23 -1.99 -7.85
N PHE A 170 -2.60 -0.77 -7.49
CA PHE A 170 -3.08 -0.38 -6.15
C PHE A 170 -2.13 -0.74 -4.99
N SER A 171 -0.83 -0.53 -5.17
CA SER A 171 0.30 -0.80 -4.25
C SER A 171 0.21 -0.29 -2.80
N SER A 172 -0.77 0.56 -2.48
CA SER A 172 -1.00 1.08 -1.12
C SER A 172 -2.31 0.59 -0.49
N SER A 173 -3.08 -0.24 -1.20
CA SER A 173 -4.37 -0.79 -0.75
C SER A 173 -4.18 -2.07 0.06
N ILE A 174 -3.38 -2.03 1.14
CA ILE A 174 -3.02 -3.19 1.99
C ILE A 174 -4.15 -3.73 2.88
N LEU A 175 -5.33 -3.11 2.82
CA LEU A 175 -6.58 -3.50 3.50
C LEU A 175 -7.76 -2.95 2.68
N ARG A 176 -8.97 -3.51 2.85
CA ARG A 176 -10.18 -3.01 2.18
C ARG A 176 -10.47 -1.55 2.53
N ALA A 177 -10.19 -1.13 3.76
CA ALA A 177 -10.32 0.27 4.17
C ALA A 177 -9.43 1.24 3.37
N PHE A 178 -8.41 0.73 2.67
CA PHE A 178 -7.51 1.48 1.78
C PHE A 178 -7.83 1.29 0.30
N GLU A 179 -8.84 0.48 -0.07
CA GLU A 179 -9.25 0.24 -1.45
C GLU A 179 -9.44 1.58 -2.19
N LYS A 180 -8.73 1.73 -3.30
CA LYS A 180 -8.81 2.90 -4.18
C LYS A 180 -8.69 2.45 -5.64
N GLN A 181 -9.14 3.32 -6.52
CA GLN A 181 -8.84 3.21 -7.94
C GLN A 181 -7.37 3.59 -8.17
N ASP A 182 -6.73 2.89 -9.09
CA ASP A 182 -5.41 3.21 -9.62
C ASP A 182 -5.42 3.39 -11.14
N ILE A 183 -4.50 4.21 -11.64
CA ILE A 183 -4.33 4.45 -13.08
C ILE A 183 -2.84 4.39 -13.40
N ASP A 184 -2.41 3.31 -14.04
CA ASP A 184 -1.03 3.07 -14.42
C ASP A 184 -0.84 3.28 -15.92
N MET A 185 0.21 3.98 -16.33
CA MET A 185 0.55 4.08 -17.74
C MET A 185 1.26 2.82 -18.22
N LEU A 186 0.69 2.11 -19.21
CA LEU A 186 1.37 0.97 -19.85
C LEU A 186 2.39 1.49 -20.89
N HIS A 187 3.41 2.21 -20.43
CA HIS A 187 4.27 3.08 -21.25
C HIS A 187 4.87 2.39 -22.49
N GLY A 188 5.31 1.14 -22.32
CA GLY A 188 5.95 0.34 -23.38
C GLY A 188 4.99 -0.48 -24.22
N ALA A 189 3.69 -0.51 -23.90
CA ALA A 189 2.74 -1.40 -24.54
C ALA A 189 2.58 -1.07 -26.03
N LYS A 190 2.56 -2.12 -26.85
CA LYS A 190 2.23 -2.03 -28.27
C LYS A 190 0.83 -2.55 -28.51
N THR A 191 0.09 -1.80 -29.31
CA THR A 191 -1.26 -2.17 -29.77
C THR A 191 -1.13 -2.65 -31.22
N TYR A 192 -1.46 -3.92 -31.46
CA TYR A 192 -1.47 -4.52 -32.80
C TYR A 192 -2.84 -5.15 -33.03
N GLY A 193 -3.55 -4.69 -34.06
CA GLY A 193 -4.92 -5.15 -34.31
C GLY A 193 -5.91 -4.64 -33.26
N ASP A 194 -7.02 -5.36 -33.15
CA ASP A 194 -8.16 -5.09 -32.28
C ASP A 194 -8.07 -5.81 -30.92
N ASP A 195 -7.38 -6.95 -30.81
CA ASP A 195 -7.22 -7.67 -29.54
C ASP A 195 -5.98 -7.20 -28.75
N PHE A 196 -6.21 -6.57 -27.60
CA PHE A 196 -5.16 -6.26 -26.63
C PHE A 196 -5.15 -7.28 -25.51
N GLN A 197 -3.98 -7.85 -25.20
CA GLN A 197 -3.81 -8.83 -24.14
C GLN A 197 -3.03 -8.24 -22.96
N LEU A 198 -3.56 -8.45 -21.76
CA LEU A 198 -2.90 -8.16 -20.48
C LEU A 198 -2.83 -9.44 -19.65
N ARG A 199 -1.68 -9.75 -19.07
CA ARG A 199 -1.54 -10.87 -18.12
C ARG A 199 -1.44 -10.30 -16.70
N ILE A 200 -2.27 -10.79 -15.80
CA ILE A 200 -2.21 -10.49 -14.37
C ILE A 200 -1.67 -11.70 -13.62
N THR A 201 -0.77 -11.49 -12.66
CA THR A 201 -0.18 -12.55 -11.84
C THR A 201 -0.18 -12.18 -10.36
N ASN A 202 -0.41 -13.17 -9.50
CA ASN A 202 -0.12 -13.08 -8.08
C ASN A 202 1.20 -13.80 -7.79
N GLU A 203 2.25 -12.99 -7.60
CA GLU A 203 3.63 -13.48 -7.45
C GLU A 203 4.13 -13.34 -6.00
N ALA A 204 3.22 -13.03 -5.10
CA ALA A 204 3.46 -12.68 -3.72
C ALA A 204 2.74 -13.66 -2.78
N LEU A 205 2.99 -13.55 -1.47
CA LEU A 205 2.24 -14.27 -0.46
C LEU A 205 1.13 -13.37 0.10
N GLU A 206 0.14 -13.14 -0.73
CA GLU A 206 -0.98 -12.25 -0.44
C GLU A 206 -2.25 -12.73 -1.14
N THR A 207 -3.39 -12.32 -0.61
CA THR A 207 -4.69 -12.47 -1.27
C THR A 207 -4.99 -11.17 -2.01
N HIS A 208 -5.16 -11.19 -3.33
CA HIS A 208 -5.67 -10.02 -4.05
C HIS A 208 -7.19 -10.05 -4.12
N VAL A 209 -7.79 -8.87 -4.02
CA VAL A 209 -9.22 -8.64 -4.20
C VAL A 209 -9.39 -7.58 -5.26
N ILE A 210 -9.78 -8.00 -6.47
CA ILE A 210 -9.78 -7.16 -7.67
C ILE A 210 -11.21 -6.92 -8.12
N ARG A 211 -11.65 -5.66 -8.09
CA ARG A 211 -13.00 -5.24 -8.51
C ARG A 211 -13.11 -5.17 -10.03
N TYR A 212 -12.09 -4.60 -10.66
CA TYR A 212 -11.98 -4.46 -12.10
C TYR A 212 -10.54 -4.19 -12.51
N ALA A 213 -10.24 -4.50 -13.77
CA ALA A 213 -9.01 -4.16 -14.48
C ALA A 213 -9.42 -3.73 -15.90
N ASN A 214 -9.77 -2.46 -16.04
CA ASN A 214 -10.22 -1.87 -17.31
C ASN A 214 -9.06 -1.17 -18.00
N LEU A 215 -9.17 -0.94 -19.31
CA LEU A 215 -8.25 -0.06 -20.04
C LEU A 215 -8.89 1.31 -20.25
N LEU A 216 -8.05 2.33 -20.19
CA LEU A 216 -8.35 3.67 -20.72
C LEU A 216 -7.47 3.86 -21.95
N VAL A 217 -8.08 3.92 -23.13
CA VAL A 217 -7.34 4.00 -24.38
C VAL A 217 -7.58 5.33 -25.09
N PHE A 218 -6.52 5.83 -25.71
CA PHE A 218 -6.51 7.09 -26.44
C PHE A 218 -5.92 6.86 -27.84
N PRO A 219 -6.69 7.09 -28.92
CA PRO A 219 -6.13 7.15 -30.26
C PRO A 219 -4.94 8.11 -30.30
N LYS A 220 -3.83 7.70 -30.91
CA LYS A 220 -2.64 8.55 -31.08
C LYS A 220 -2.02 8.39 -32.46
N ALA A 221 -1.39 9.45 -32.96
CA ALA A 221 -0.52 9.37 -34.12
C ALA A 221 0.93 9.02 -33.73
N ASP A 222 1.75 8.66 -34.71
CA ASP A 222 3.16 8.35 -34.50
C ASP A 222 3.89 9.51 -33.80
N GLY A 223 4.66 9.17 -32.75
CA GLY A 223 5.44 10.12 -31.96
C GLY A 223 4.62 10.94 -30.95
N GLU A 224 3.30 10.82 -30.93
CA GLU A 224 2.46 11.45 -29.91
C GLU A 224 2.42 10.60 -28.64
N ARG A 225 2.29 11.28 -27.49
CA ARG A 225 2.08 10.65 -26.19
C ARG A 225 0.87 11.25 -25.50
N ILE A 226 0.23 10.46 -24.64
CA ILE A 226 -0.78 10.96 -23.70
C ILE A 226 -0.22 10.75 -22.30
N PHE A 227 -0.36 11.75 -21.45
CA PHE A 227 0.08 11.67 -20.06
C PHE A 227 -1.04 12.01 -19.09
N ALA A 228 -1.03 11.34 -17.94
CA ALA A 228 -1.97 11.56 -16.85
C ALA A 228 -1.35 12.46 -15.77
N THR A 229 -2.16 13.40 -15.27
CA THR A 229 -1.86 14.13 -14.04
C THR A 229 -2.38 13.36 -12.82
N GLU A 230 -1.86 13.62 -11.62
CA GLU A 230 -2.37 13.02 -10.35
C GLU A 230 -3.88 13.22 -10.14
N LYS A 231 -4.48 14.22 -10.80
CA LYS A 231 -5.92 14.52 -10.70
C LYS A 231 -6.77 13.70 -11.68
N GLY A 232 -6.16 12.82 -12.48
CA GLY A 232 -6.84 12.02 -13.51
C GLY A 232 -7.20 12.82 -14.77
N ASN A 233 -6.59 13.98 -15.01
CA ASN A 233 -6.70 14.67 -16.30
C ASN A 233 -5.62 14.18 -17.25
N PHE A 234 -5.99 13.98 -18.53
CA PHE A 234 -5.11 13.50 -19.57
C PHE A 234 -4.82 14.58 -20.61
N PHE A 235 -3.56 14.66 -21.04
CA PHE A 235 -3.11 15.64 -22.03
C PHE A 235 -2.31 14.98 -23.13
N GLN A 236 -2.58 15.37 -24.37
CA GLN A 236 -1.79 14.98 -25.52
C GLN A 236 -0.53 15.85 -25.64
N SER A 237 0.58 15.24 -26.00
CA SER A 237 1.85 15.91 -26.30
C SER A 237 2.50 15.35 -27.56
N LYS A 238 2.94 16.26 -28.44
CA LYS A 238 3.84 15.95 -29.57
C LYS A 238 5.27 16.42 -29.34
N THR A 239 5.45 17.31 -28.36
CA THR A 239 6.72 17.97 -28.07
C THR A 239 7.18 17.54 -26.70
N ILE A 240 8.24 16.73 -26.67
CA ILE A 240 8.83 16.22 -25.45
C ILE A 240 10.31 16.59 -25.47
N VAL A 241 10.75 17.33 -24.46
CA VAL A 241 12.10 17.89 -24.35
C VAL A 241 12.80 17.20 -23.18
N PRO A 242 13.82 16.37 -23.41
CA PRO A 242 14.62 15.81 -22.33
C PRO A 242 15.45 16.91 -21.65
N PRO A 243 15.95 16.68 -20.42
CA PRO A 243 16.90 17.60 -19.80
C PRO A 243 18.17 17.74 -20.64
N SER A 244 18.78 18.92 -20.63
CA SER A 244 20.11 19.17 -21.20
C SER A 244 21.23 18.85 -20.20
N SER A 245 20.92 18.84 -18.90
CA SER A 245 21.80 18.37 -17.84
C SER A 245 21.01 17.84 -16.65
N CYS A 246 21.60 16.92 -15.90
CA CYS A 246 21.07 16.35 -14.66
C CYS A 246 22.22 16.19 -13.67
N SER A 247 22.02 16.62 -12.42
CA SER A 247 22.99 16.41 -11.34
C SER A 247 22.34 16.00 -10.04
N GLY A 248 22.89 14.97 -9.40
CA GLY A 248 22.51 14.49 -8.07
C GLY A 248 23.72 14.37 -7.12
N PRO A 249 23.54 13.83 -5.90
CA PRO A 249 24.63 13.57 -4.96
C PRO A 249 25.76 12.70 -5.53
N GLU A 250 25.46 11.87 -6.52
CA GLU A 250 26.38 10.99 -7.24
C GLU A 250 27.15 11.68 -8.38
N GLY A 251 26.80 12.91 -8.74
CA GLY A 251 27.33 13.62 -9.91
C GLY A 251 26.35 13.68 -11.08
N ASP A 252 26.88 13.59 -12.31
CA ASP A 252 26.09 13.61 -13.54
C ASP A 252 25.20 12.37 -13.65
N CYS A 253 23.90 12.58 -13.91
CA CYS A 253 22.87 11.56 -14.04
C CYS A 253 22.10 11.64 -15.36
N LEU A 254 22.54 12.45 -16.33
CA LEU A 254 21.75 12.77 -17.51
C LEU A 254 21.37 11.52 -18.31
N THR A 255 22.31 10.60 -18.49
CA THR A 255 22.10 9.39 -19.29
C THR A 255 21.12 8.38 -18.67
N LEU A 256 20.87 8.47 -17.36
CA LEU A 256 19.97 7.60 -16.60
C LEU A 256 18.53 8.13 -16.52
N VAL A 257 18.29 9.39 -16.94
CA VAL A 257 16.96 10.00 -16.88
C VAL A 257 16.45 10.47 -18.24
N SER A 258 17.29 10.39 -19.29
CA SER A 258 16.93 10.91 -20.62
C SER A 258 15.99 10.00 -21.40
N ASN A 259 15.95 8.70 -21.10
CA ASN A 259 15.15 7.71 -21.82
C ASN A 259 14.54 6.72 -20.85
N MET A 260 13.28 6.34 -21.07
CA MET A 260 12.64 5.26 -20.31
C MET A 260 13.11 3.91 -20.85
N ASP A 261 14.32 3.51 -20.44
CA ASP A 261 15.04 2.32 -20.93
C ASP A 261 15.36 1.31 -19.81
N ALA A 262 14.72 1.46 -18.65
CA ALA A 262 14.90 0.68 -17.43
C ALA A 262 16.30 0.78 -16.80
N ARG A 263 17.12 1.77 -17.17
CA ARG A 263 18.39 2.09 -16.50
C ARG A 263 18.19 3.25 -15.54
N GLU A 264 17.70 2.88 -14.38
CA GLU A 264 17.25 3.82 -13.38
C GLU A 264 18.39 4.49 -12.63
N ARG A 265 18.21 5.79 -12.38
CA ARG A 265 18.95 6.54 -11.36
C ARG A 265 18.36 6.26 -9.98
N PHE A 266 19.22 6.00 -8.99
CA PHE A 266 18.87 5.99 -7.56
C PHE A 266 20.12 6.29 -6.71
N SER A 267 19.91 6.56 -5.42
CA SER A 267 20.98 6.68 -4.43
C SER A 267 20.78 5.70 -3.28
N GLU A 268 21.81 5.48 -2.48
CA GLU A 268 21.66 4.72 -1.23
C GLU A 268 20.99 5.57 -0.15
N ALA A 269 20.18 4.92 0.68
CA ALA A 269 19.56 5.56 1.83
C ALA A 269 20.59 6.07 2.84
N ASN A 270 20.20 7.10 3.58
CA ASN A 270 21.06 7.71 4.58
C ASN A 270 21.27 6.78 5.79
N SER A 271 22.53 6.53 6.14
CA SER A 271 22.91 5.60 7.21
C SER A 271 22.50 6.01 8.63
N LYS A 272 22.10 7.28 8.85
CA LYS A 272 21.73 7.81 10.16
C LYS A 272 20.25 8.17 10.28
N ASN A 273 19.55 8.33 9.16
CA ASN A 273 18.16 8.75 9.15
C ASN A 273 17.48 8.45 7.82
N LEU A 274 16.62 7.44 7.77
CA LEU A 274 15.90 7.06 6.55
C LEU A 274 14.92 8.14 6.04
N ALA A 275 14.68 9.22 6.80
CA ALA A 275 13.92 10.39 6.34
C ALA A 275 14.79 11.55 5.80
N ALA A 276 16.11 11.36 5.68
CA ALA A 276 16.99 12.36 5.08
C ALA A 276 16.54 12.67 3.65
N LYS A 277 16.75 13.91 3.21
CA LYS A 277 16.34 14.37 1.89
C LYS A 277 17.57 14.50 0.98
N GLU A 278 17.35 14.26 -0.30
CA GLU A 278 18.29 14.53 -1.38
C GLU A 278 17.65 15.39 -2.46
N TYR A 279 18.48 15.88 -3.37
CA TYR A 279 18.07 16.75 -4.46
C TYR A 279 18.57 16.21 -5.80
N LEU A 280 17.74 16.32 -6.82
CA LEU A 280 18.12 16.14 -8.23
C LEU A 280 17.86 17.45 -8.96
N GLU A 281 18.88 18.05 -9.55
CA GLU A 281 18.74 19.31 -10.30
C GLU A 281 18.89 19.03 -11.79
N MET A 282 17.92 19.52 -12.57
CA MET A 282 17.86 19.34 -14.01
C MET A 282 17.71 20.70 -14.70
N GLU A 283 18.36 20.84 -15.85
CA GLU A 283 18.18 21.98 -16.74
C GLU A 283 17.50 21.55 -18.04
N PHE A 284 16.62 22.40 -18.56
CA PHE A 284 15.97 22.24 -19.85
C PHE A 284 16.23 23.50 -20.68
N GLU A 285 16.58 23.32 -21.94
CA GLU A 285 16.89 24.39 -22.88
C GLU A 285 15.95 24.34 -24.08
N ASN A 286 15.83 25.46 -24.80
CA ASN A 286 14.92 25.60 -25.94
C ASN A 286 13.48 25.23 -25.55
N VAL A 287 12.98 25.86 -24.48
CA VAL A 287 11.62 25.64 -23.97
C VAL A 287 10.67 26.71 -24.54
N PRO A 288 9.85 26.40 -25.58
CA PRO A 288 8.84 27.32 -26.08
C PRO A 288 7.86 27.80 -25.02
N ASP A 289 7.26 28.95 -25.25
CA ASP A 289 6.24 29.53 -24.38
C ASP A 289 4.86 28.86 -24.59
N VAL A 290 4.70 27.66 -24.03
CA VAL A 290 3.48 26.86 -24.01
C VAL A 290 3.24 26.28 -22.59
N PRO A 291 2.04 25.76 -22.27
CA PRO A 291 1.85 25.01 -21.04
C PRO A 291 2.71 23.74 -21.02
N TRP A 292 3.46 23.53 -19.94
CA TRP A 292 4.34 22.36 -19.79
C TRP A 292 3.92 21.47 -18.64
N GLY A 293 4.24 20.20 -18.77
CA GLY A 293 4.22 19.23 -17.69
C GLY A 293 5.60 18.59 -17.56
N LEU A 294 6.09 18.46 -16.32
CA LEU A 294 7.23 17.60 -16.04
C LEU A 294 6.71 16.16 -15.99
N VAL A 295 7.13 15.36 -16.96
CA VAL A 295 6.94 13.91 -17.00
C VAL A 295 8.06 13.28 -16.18
N LEU A 296 7.70 12.37 -15.27
CA LEU A 296 8.66 11.55 -14.54
C LEU A 296 8.23 10.08 -14.63
N GLY A 297 9.16 9.22 -15.06
CA GLY A 297 9.03 7.76 -14.98
C GLY A 297 9.77 7.27 -13.74
N THR A 298 9.03 6.76 -12.76
CA THR A 298 9.57 6.49 -11.42
C THR A 298 8.94 5.27 -10.76
N ARG A 299 9.69 4.64 -9.86
CA ARG A 299 9.17 3.74 -8.83
C ARG A 299 9.90 3.97 -7.51
N GLN A 300 9.42 3.36 -6.44
CA GLN A 300 10.14 3.36 -5.18
C GLN A 300 11.26 2.30 -5.16
N THR A 301 12.26 2.50 -4.30
CA THR A 301 13.13 1.42 -3.86
C THR A 301 12.38 0.54 -2.87
N LEU A 302 12.97 -0.60 -2.50
CA LEU A 302 12.41 -1.50 -1.48
C LEU A 302 12.46 -0.94 -0.04
N LEU A 303 12.81 0.34 0.16
CA LEU A 303 12.84 0.97 1.49
C LEU A 303 11.45 0.97 2.15
N THR A 304 10.39 1.32 1.42
CA THR A 304 9.02 1.31 1.95
C THR A 304 8.56 -0.11 2.25
N THR A 305 8.87 -1.05 1.36
CA THR A 305 8.65 -2.49 1.54
C THR A 305 9.30 -2.97 2.83
N TYR A 306 10.60 -2.70 3.04
CA TYR A 306 11.31 -3.06 4.27
C TYR A 306 10.60 -2.51 5.52
N LEU A 307 10.24 -1.23 5.50
CA LEU A 307 9.58 -0.59 6.64
C LEU A 307 8.19 -1.17 6.91
N PHE A 308 7.45 -1.52 5.86
CA PHE A 308 6.12 -2.10 5.96
C PHE A 308 6.19 -3.47 6.66
N TYR A 309 7.02 -4.37 6.15
CA TYR A 309 7.19 -5.69 6.74
C TYR A 309 7.90 -5.66 8.10
N GLN A 310 8.82 -4.72 8.32
CA GLN A 310 9.37 -4.51 9.66
C GLN A 310 8.29 -4.06 10.64
N GLY A 311 7.30 -3.28 10.17
CA GLY A 311 6.10 -2.91 10.92
C GLY A 311 5.22 -4.10 11.28
N LEU A 312 4.95 -4.98 10.31
CA LEU A 312 4.24 -6.25 10.55
C LEU A 312 4.99 -7.12 11.56
N ALA A 313 6.30 -7.26 11.42
CA ALA A 313 7.13 -8.09 12.28
C ALA A 313 7.18 -7.59 13.74
N ILE A 314 7.46 -6.30 13.96
CA ILE A 314 7.51 -5.76 15.34
C ILE A 314 6.13 -5.72 16.00
N THR A 315 5.05 -5.71 15.22
CA THR A 315 3.68 -5.76 15.73
C THR A 315 3.27 -7.21 16.07
N GLY A 316 3.76 -8.19 15.33
CA GLY A 316 3.53 -9.62 15.56
C GLY A 316 2.04 -9.97 15.63
N GLN A 317 1.64 -10.70 16.68
CA GLN A 317 0.27 -11.18 16.88
C GLN A 317 -0.79 -10.07 16.98
N SER A 318 -0.38 -8.81 17.16
CA SER A 318 -1.31 -7.67 17.18
C SER A 318 -1.75 -7.20 15.79
N ASN A 319 -1.20 -7.75 14.69
CA ASN A 319 -1.51 -7.32 13.33
C ASN A 319 -3.02 -7.42 13.01
N GLY A 320 -3.65 -8.57 13.27
CA GLY A 320 -5.09 -8.74 13.04
C GLY A 320 -5.95 -7.78 13.85
N TYR A 321 -5.53 -7.44 15.07
CA TYR A 321 -6.22 -6.45 15.88
C TYR A 321 -6.11 -5.02 15.32
N LEU A 322 -4.92 -4.62 14.87
CA LEU A 322 -4.73 -3.30 14.25
C LEU A 322 -5.50 -3.19 12.94
N ALA A 323 -5.41 -4.21 12.08
CA ALA A 323 -6.13 -4.28 10.81
C ALA A 323 -7.65 -4.22 11.02
N ALA A 324 -8.19 -5.06 11.93
CA ALA A 324 -9.63 -5.08 12.22
C ALA A 324 -10.15 -3.72 12.72
N ARG A 325 -9.36 -2.99 13.52
CA ARG A 325 -9.74 -1.64 13.97
C ARG A 325 -9.77 -0.63 12.83
N ILE A 326 -8.83 -0.72 11.89
CA ILE A 326 -8.82 0.14 10.70
C ILE A 326 -10.03 -0.18 9.83
N GLU A 327 -10.33 -1.47 9.58
CA GLU A 327 -11.53 -1.94 8.88
C GLU A 327 -12.83 -1.50 9.55
N SER A 328 -12.83 -1.37 10.87
CA SER A 328 -13.97 -0.88 11.66
C SER A 328 -14.09 0.66 11.69
N GLY A 329 -13.19 1.40 11.01
CA GLY A 329 -13.28 2.85 10.86
C GLY A 329 -12.48 3.68 11.87
N ASP A 330 -11.48 3.12 12.56
CA ASP A 330 -10.60 3.88 13.46
C ASP A 330 -9.64 4.82 12.69
N GLN A 331 -10.12 6.01 12.37
CA GLN A 331 -9.37 7.04 11.65
C GLN A 331 -8.12 7.53 12.39
N SER A 332 -8.11 7.47 13.73
CA SER A 332 -6.94 7.89 14.53
C SER A 332 -5.80 6.88 14.41
N LEU A 333 -6.13 5.59 14.40
CA LEU A 333 -5.16 4.53 14.17
C LEU A 333 -4.67 4.56 12.73
N ARG A 334 -5.57 4.67 11.75
CA ARG A 334 -5.23 4.78 10.33
C ARG A 334 -4.20 5.88 10.07
N LYS A 335 -4.47 7.12 10.52
CA LYS A 335 -3.54 8.25 10.39
C LYS A 335 -2.19 8.02 11.07
N ARG A 336 -2.14 7.21 12.14
CA ARG A 336 -0.88 6.88 12.81
C ARG A 336 -0.04 5.89 12.01
N VAL A 337 -0.69 4.94 11.34
CA VAL A 337 -0.03 3.98 10.44
C VAL A 337 0.48 4.71 9.19
N GLU A 338 -0.33 5.60 8.59
CA GLU A 338 0.04 6.38 7.40
C GLU A 338 1.18 7.38 7.65
N LYS A 339 1.35 7.85 8.89
CA LYS A 339 2.29 8.94 9.25
C LYS A 339 3.75 8.66 8.87
N ILE A 340 4.19 7.42 8.88
CA ILE A 340 5.58 7.09 8.47
C ILE A 340 5.76 7.33 6.97
N TRP A 341 4.77 6.99 6.16
CA TRP A 341 4.73 7.24 4.73
C TRP A 341 4.66 8.74 4.42
N ASP A 342 3.90 9.51 5.20
CA ASP A 342 3.87 10.98 5.08
C ASP A 342 5.25 11.63 5.31
N ILE A 343 6.06 11.06 6.20
CA ILE A 343 7.41 11.57 6.51
C ILE A 343 8.40 11.28 5.38
N LEU A 344 8.33 10.06 4.83
CA LEU A 344 9.08 9.70 3.64
C LEU A 344 8.62 10.59 2.47
N GLY A 345 7.32 10.75 2.29
CA GLY A 345 6.74 11.65 1.32
C GLY A 345 7.04 11.27 -0.13
N GLY A 346 6.49 12.09 -1.01
CA GLY A 346 6.66 11.97 -2.45
C GLY A 346 7.88 12.71 -3.00
N ILE A 347 7.95 12.82 -4.32
CA ILE A 347 8.89 13.70 -5.01
C ILE A 347 8.29 15.11 -4.99
N GLU A 348 8.92 16.06 -4.29
CA GLU A 348 8.53 17.48 -4.38
C GLU A 348 9.22 18.12 -5.60
N ILE A 349 8.44 18.78 -6.47
CA ILE A 349 8.97 19.46 -7.65
C ILE A 349 9.12 20.94 -7.32
N GLU A 350 10.32 21.46 -7.48
CA GLU A 350 10.66 22.86 -7.30
C GLU A 350 11.17 23.47 -8.61
N LEU A 351 10.74 24.70 -8.90
CA LEU A 351 11.15 25.47 -10.07
C LEU A 351 11.98 26.66 -9.61
N GLN A 352 13.10 26.93 -10.26
CA GLN A 352 13.88 28.13 -10.00
C GLN A 352 13.25 29.34 -10.70
N ASP A 353 12.97 30.40 -9.95
CA ASP A 353 12.51 31.67 -10.51
C ASP A 353 13.68 32.53 -11.06
N ASN A 354 13.35 33.65 -11.71
CA ASN A 354 14.32 34.58 -12.29
C ASN A 354 15.27 35.22 -11.25
N SER A 355 14.95 35.14 -9.95
CA SER A 355 15.82 35.61 -8.87
C SER A 355 16.79 34.53 -8.36
N GLY A 356 16.71 33.30 -8.90
CA GLY A 356 17.48 32.14 -8.47
C GLY A 356 16.86 31.38 -7.30
N LYS A 357 15.65 31.75 -6.84
CA LYS A 357 15.00 31.11 -5.70
C LYS A 357 14.16 29.92 -6.15
N TRP A 358 14.26 28.83 -5.40
CA TRP A 358 13.47 27.61 -5.62
C TRP A 358 12.07 27.74 -5.01
N GLN A 359 11.05 27.43 -5.80
CA GLN A 359 9.65 27.43 -5.39
C GLN A 359 9.00 26.10 -5.69
N LYS A 360 8.32 25.51 -4.70
CA LYS A 360 7.57 24.27 -4.90
C LYS A 360 6.38 24.51 -5.84
N VAL A 361 6.32 23.75 -6.93
CA VAL A 361 5.27 23.84 -7.95
C VAL A 361 4.37 22.61 -8.01
N GLY A 362 4.82 21.49 -7.45
CA GLY A 362 4.01 20.28 -7.39
C GLY A 362 4.62 19.17 -6.55
N LYS A 363 3.98 18.01 -6.60
CA LYS A 363 4.41 16.79 -5.93
C LYS A 363 3.92 15.57 -6.73
N ILE A 364 4.69 14.48 -6.72
CA ILE A 364 4.23 13.15 -7.12
C ILE A 364 4.14 12.29 -5.87
N ASN A 365 3.01 11.62 -5.66
CA ASN A 365 2.72 10.73 -4.54
C ASN A 365 2.46 9.32 -5.04
N GLU A 366 3.52 8.64 -5.47
CA GLU A 366 3.43 7.23 -5.84
C GLU A 366 3.95 6.30 -4.74
N MET A 367 3.43 5.07 -4.71
CA MET A 367 3.92 3.95 -3.93
C MET A 367 3.96 2.71 -4.81
N GLY A 368 5.02 1.92 -4.69
CA GLY A 368 5.19 0.76 -5.54
C GLY A 368 6.66 0.58 -5.90
N PRO A 369 7.27 -0.56 -5.54
CA PRO A 369 8.67 -0.81 -5.85
C PRO A 369 8.89 -1.71 -7.07
N ILE A 370 7.85 -2.23 -7.73
CA ILE A 370 7.97 -3.30 -8.72
C ILE A 370 7.97 -2.75 -10.15
N ALA A 371 6.98 -1.92 -10.51
CA ALA A 371 6.84 -1.40 -11.86
C ALA A 371 7.04 0.13 -11.91
N PRO A 372 7.76 0.67 -12.90
CA PRO A 372 7.84 2.11 -13.09
C PRO A 372 6.50 2.66 -13.60
N ASP A 373 5.98 3.68 -12.93
CA ASP A 373 4.82 4.45 -13.39
C ASP A 373 5.24 5.83 -13.89
N VAL A 374 4.41 6.43 -14.74
CA VAL A 374 4.68 7.68 -15.44
C VAL A 374 3.65 8.73 -15.08
N HIS A 375 4.11 9.76 -14.37
CA HIS A 375 3.26 10.85 -13.91
C HIS A 375 3.65 12.17 -14.57
N VAL A 376 2.65 13.05 -14.68
CA VAL A 376 2.86 14.45 -15.07
C VAL A 376 2.47 15.42 -13.96
N VAL A 377 3.38 16.36 -13.70
CA VAL A 377 3.14 17.54 -12.88
C VAL A 377 3.15 18.78 -13.76
N THR A 378 2.02 19.49 -13.80
CA THR A 378 1.90 20.75 -14.54
C THR A 378 2.87 21.79 -14.00
N ILE A 379 3.64 22.42 -14.88
CA ILE A 379 4.59 23.47 -14.55
C ILE A 379 3.94 24.84 -14.79
N PRO A 380 3.96 25.76 -13.81
CA PRO A 380 3.53 27.13 -14.02
C PRO A 380 4.27 27.77 -15.18
N ARG A 381 3.57 28.63 -15.94
CA ARG A 381 4.18 29.34 -17.07
C ARG A 381 5.33 30.22 -16.57
N VAL A 382 6.50 30.08 -17.20
CA VAL A 382 7.68 30.91 -16.97
C VAL A 382 8.17 31.43 -18.31
N GLU A 383 8.29 32.74 -18.43
CA GLU A 383 8.85 33.41 -19.61
C GLU A 383 10.38 33.26 -19.61
N SER A 384 10.87 32.07 -19.95
CA SER A 384 12.29 31.76 -20.06
C SER A 384 12.51 30.62 -21.05
N GLU A 385 13.51 30.76 -21.92
CA GLU A 385 13.96 29.68 -22.82
C GLU A 385 14.71 28.57 -22.07
N LYS A 386 15.06 28.81 -20.80
CA LYS A 386 15.76 27.88 -19.92
C LYS A 386 14.97 27.66 -18.64
N LEU A 387 14.66 26.41 -18.33
CA LEU A 387 14.03 26.03 -17.06
C LEU A 387 14.99 25.22 -16.21
N ARG A 388 14.94 25.48 -14.90
CA ARG A 388 15.69 24.74 -13.89
C ARG A 388 14.73 24.14 -12.90
N ILE A 389 14.73 22.82 -12.84
CA ILE A 389 13.83 22.04 -12.00
C ILE A 389 14.65 21.26 -11.00
N ARG A 390 14.20 21.27 -9.74
CA ARG A 390 14.78 20.47 -8.67
C ARG A 390 13.75 19.52 -8.12
N LEU A 391 14.10 18.24 -8.07
CA LEU A 391 13.36 17.23 -7.34
C LEU A 391 13.92 17.18 -5.92
N LYS A 392 13.05 17.27 -4.92
CA LYS A 392 13.40 17.08 -3.52
C LYS A 392 12.66 15.86 -3.00
N MET A 393 13.42 14.85 -2.60
CA MET A 393 12.88 13.53 -2.28
C MET A 393 13.61 12.90 -1.10
N THR A 394 13.09 11.80 -0.57
CA THR A 394 13.81 11.04 0.46
C THR A 394 14.98 10.31 -0.15
N GLN A 395 16.14 10.47 0.48
CA GLN A 395 17.39 9.85 0.05
C GLN A 395 17.25 8.33 -0.01
N GLY A 396 17.48 7.76 -1.19
CA GLY A 396 17.42 6.33 -1.45
C GLY A 396 16.02 5.72 -1.45
N LEU A 397 14.97 6.54 -1.59
CA LEU A 397 13.59 6.07 -1.73
C LEU A 397 13.13 5.94 -3.18
N TRP A 398 13.70 6.71 -4.11
CA TRP A 398 13.16 6.84 -5.46
C TRP A 398 14.14 6.35 -6.50
N ARG A 399 13.59 5.61 -7.46
CA ARG A 399 14.23 5.21 -8.71
C ARG A 399 13.61 6.03 -9.84
N ILE A 400 14.45 6.68 -10.63
CA ILE A 400 14.04 7.57 -11.72
C ILE A 400 14.62 7.02 -13.00
N ASP A 401 13.76 6.60 -13.92
CA ASP A 401 14.16 6.12 -15.24
C ASP A 401 14.00 7.21 -16.31
N TYR A 402 13.11 8.17 -16.06
CA TYR A 402 12.76 9.14 -17.09
C TYR A 402 12.39 10.51 -16.52
N ALA A 403 12.86 11.57 -17.17
CA ALA A 403 12.44 12.94 -16.94
C ALA A 403 12.36 13.70 -18.27
N ALA A 404 11.28 14.42 -18.49
CA ALA A 404 11.14 15.29 -19.66
C ALA A 404 10.11 16.40 -19.42
N LEU A 405 10.20 17.49 -20.19
CA LEU A 405 9.12 18.45 -20.34
C LEU A 405 8.24 18.05 -21.52
N ALA A 406 6.95 17.86 -21.29
CA ALA A 406 5.95 17.62 -22.32
C ALA A 406 5.03 18.84 -22.48
N ALA A 407 4.85 19.29 -23.73
CA ALA A 407 3.91 20.37 -24.02
C ALA A 407 2.48 19.85 -23.81
N LEU A 408 1.76 20.42 -22.85
CA LEU A 408 0.39 20.03 -22.54
C LEU A 408 -0.55 20.82 -23.43
N THR A 409 -1.03 20.18 -24.49
CA THR A 409 -1.88 20.83 -25.49
C THR A 409 -3.35 20.82 -25.06
N ALA A 410 -4.18 19.99 -25.68
CA ALA A 410 -5.58 19.85 -25.34
C ALA A 410 -5.81 18.73 -24.31
N PRO A 411 -6.78 18.89 -23.38
CA PRO A 411 -7.27 17.78 -22.60
C PRO A 411 -7.92 16.75 -23.53
N VAL A 412 -7.67 15.47 -23.26
CA VAL A 412 -8.23 14.35 -24.01
C VAL A 412 -8.99 13.42 -23.06
N TYR A 413 -9.93 12.64 -23.62
CA TYR A 413 -10.78 11.74 -22.86
C TYR A 413 -10.63 10.31 -23.37
N PRO A 414 -10.51 9.32 -22.47
CA PRO A 414 -10.33 7.94 -22.88
C PRO A 414 -11.63 7.32 -23.37
N VAL A 415 -11.50 6.29 -24.20
CA VAL A 415 -12.50 5.23 -24.28
C VAL A 415 -12.16 4.21 -23.20
N GLU A 416 -13.10 3.96 -22.29
CA GLU A 416 -12.94 2.93 -21.25
C GLU A 416 -13.39 1.58 -21.80
N ILE A 417 -12.51 0.57 -21.71
CA ILE A 417 -12.71 -0.77 -22.26
C ILE A 417 -12.62 -1.78 -21.13
N ARG A 418 -13.62 -2.65 -21.04
CA ARG A 418 -13.64 -3.78 -20.11
C ARG A 418 -13.07 -5.01 -20.81
N PRO A 419 -12.50 -5.98 -20.06
CA PRO A 419 -12.16 -7.25 -20.67
C PRO A 419 -13.42 -7.89 -21.25
N TYR A 420 -13.33 -8.49 -22.43
CA TYR A 420 -14.43 -9.27 -23.04
C TYR A 420 -14.20 -10.78 -22.88
N LEU A 421 -12.97 -11.18 -22.58
CA LEU A 421 -12.57 -12.56 -22.39
C LEU A 421 -11.50 -12.63 -21.30
N VAL A 422 -11.67 -13.56 -20.37
CA VAL A 422 -10.66 -13.91 -19.36
C VAL A 422 -10.31 -15.38 -19.51
N LYS A 423 -9.02 -15.69 -19.48
CA LYS A 423 -8.53 -17.08 -19.42
C LYS A 423 -7.74 -17.34 -18.16
N SER A 424 -7.84 -18.55 -17.65
CA SER A 424 -6.99 -19.11 -16.60
C SER A 424 -6.49 -20.46 -17.09
N GLU A 425 -5.18 -20.71 -16.98
CA GLU A 425 -4.53 -21.93 -17.50
C GLU A 425 -4.88 -22.23 -18.98
N GLY A 426 -4.97 -21.18 -19.80
CA GLY A 426 -5.31 -21.26 -21.22
C GLY A 426 -6.77 -21.57 -21.54
N ARG A 427 -7.66 -21.66 -20.54
CA ARG A 427 -9.10 -21.93 -20.72
C ARG A 427 -9.93 -20.70 -20.37
N VAL A 428 -11.03 -20.51 -21.09
CA VAL A 428 -12.01 -19.45 -20.82
C VAL A 428 -12.55 -19.59 -19.40
N ASN A 429 -12.61 -18.46 -18.68
CA ASN A 429 -13.11 -18.37 -17.31
C ASN A 429 -14.17 -17.25 -17.21
N GLU A 430 -15.44 -17.62 -17.38
CA GLU A 430 -16.59 -16.71 -17.36
C GLU A 430 -16.86 -16.11 -15.96
N ASP A 431 -16.56 -16.87 -14.90
CA ASP A 431 -16.73 -16.40 -13.52
C ASP A 431 -15.74 -15.27 -13.22
N ALA A 432 -14.47 -15.43 -13.63
CA ALA A 432 -13.45 -14.39 -13.50
C ALA A 432 -13.79 -13.13 -14.33
N LEU A 433 -14.31 -13.32 -15.55
CA LEU A 433 -14.80 -12.21 -16.38
C LEU A 433 -15.93 -11.43 -15.68
N THR A 434 -16.90 -12.15 -15.11
CA THR A 434 -18.01 -11.56 -14.35
C THR A 434 -17.51 -10.83 -13.10
N ALA A 435 -16.53 -11.40 -12.40
CA ALA A 435 -15.98 -10.85 -11.17
C ALA A 435 -15.23 -9.51 -11.40
N LEU A 436 -14.64 -9.30 -12.58
CA LEU A 436 -13.94 -8.07 -12.98
C LEU A 436 -14.85 -6.92 -13.43
N CYS A 437 -16.18 -7.03 -13.24
CA CYS A 437 -17.16 -6.02 -13.64
C CYS A 437 -17.68 -5.15 -12.48
N ASP A 438 -16.85 -4.86 -11.46
CA ASP A 438 -17.27 -4.21 -10.19
C ASP A 438 -18.44 -4.96 -9.53
N SER A 439 -18.36 -6.27 -9.60
CA SER A 439 -19.31 -7.23 -9.05
C SER A 439 -19.30 -7.23 -7.51
N ILE A 440 -20.39 -7.72 -6.91
CA ILE A 440 -20.47 -7.97 -5.47
C ILE A 440 -19.35 -8.94 -5.05
N GLU A 441 -19.15 -9.99 -5.84
CA GLU A 441 -18.09 -10.99 -5.69
C GLU A 441 -16.90 -10.57 -6.60
N PRO A 442 -15.81 -10.05 -6.04
CA PRO A 442 -14.63 -9.61 -6.80
C PRO A 442 -13.80 -10.80 -7.28
N LEU A 443 -12.88 -10.57 -8.22
CA LEU A 443 -11.89 -11.58 -8.57
C LEU A 443 -10.92 -11.71 -7.41
N ILE A 444 -10.82 -12.92 -6.86
CA ILE A 444 -9.84 -13.28 -5.84
C ILE A 444 -8.71 -14.03 -6.53
N THR A 445 -7.48 -13.61 -6.27
CA THR A 445 -6.30 -14.35 -6.68
C THR A 445 -5.48 -14.74 -5.46
N LEU A 446 -4.96 -15.96 -5.48
CA LEU A 446 -4.08 -16.52 -4.47
C LEU A 446 -2.64 -16.65 -5.02
N PRO A 447 -1.65 -16.86 -4.13
CA PRO A 447 -0.27 -17.02 -4.53
C PRO A 447 -0.09 -18.04 -5.67
N GLY A 448 0.47 -17.59 -6.80
CA GLY A 448 0.71 -18.39 -8.00
C GLY A 448 -0.35 -18.29 -9.09
N ASP A 449 -1.51 -17.70 -8.80
CA ASP A 449 -2.57 -17.53 -9.79
C ASP A 449 -2.14 -16.59 -10.93
N ALA A 450 -2.58 -16.90 -12.15
CA ALA A 450 -2.37 -16.09 -13.33
C ALA A 450 -3.63 -16.09 -14.22
N TYR A 451 -3.95 -14.92 -14.78
CA TYR A 451 -5.04 -14.75 -15.72
C TYR A 451 -4.60 -13.95 -16.94
N GLU A 452 -5.16 -14.29 -18.10
CA GLU A 452 -5.02 -13.53 -19.34
C GLU A 452 -6.33 -12.79 -19.61
N LEU A 453 -6.25 -11.48 -19.73
CA LEU A 453 -7.37 -10.58 -19.97
C LEU A 453 -7.25 -10.06 -21.41
N HIS A 454 -8.33 -10.21 -22.17
CA HIS A 454 -8.42 -9.77 -23.55
C HIS A 454 -9.41 -8.62 -23.68
N TYR A 455 -9.03 -7.61 -24.46
CA TYR A 455 -9.78 -6.36 -24.67
C TYR A 455 -9.94 -6.09 -26.15
N GLU A 456 -11.13 -5.69 -26.57
CA GLU A 456 -11.42 -5.29 -27.94
C GLU A 456 -11.20 -3.78 -28.07
N LEU A 457 -10.11 -3.39 -28.72
CA LEU A 457 -9.78 -2.01 -29.06
C LEU A 457 -10.68 -1.52 -30.20
N PRO A 458 -11.07 -0.23 -30.20
CA PRO A 458 -11.88 0.31 -31.28
C PRO A 458 -11.15 0.27 -32.64
N ASP A 459 -11.88 0.05 -33.73
CA ASP A 459 -11.30 0.04 -35.10
C ASP A 459 -11.01 1.43 -35.68
N ASN A 460 -11.01 2.49 -34.86
CA ASN A 460 -10.93 3.87 -35.34
C ASN A 460 -9.52 4.46 -35.34
N ALA A 461 -8.51 3.70 -34.90
CA ALA A 461 -7.12 4.12 -34.94
C ALA A 461 -6.16 2.94 -35.11
N HIS A 462 -4.96 3.23 -35.62
CA HIS A 462 -3.90 2.23 -35.78
C HIS A 462 -3.03 2.05 -34.53
N GLN A 463 -3.05 3.03 -33.61
CA GLN A 463 -2.28 3.00 -32.37
C GLN A 463 -3.04 3.69 -31.24
N TYR A 464 -2.86 3.15 -30.05
CA TYR A 464 -3.39 3.72 -28.82
C TYR A 464 -2.29 3.98 -27.80
N GLU A 465 -2.43 5.06 -27.02
CA GLU A 465 -1.85 5.11 -25.68
C GLU A 465 -2.79 4.36 -24.73
N VAL A 466 -2.24 3.48 -23.91
CA VAL A 466 -3.01 2.60 -23.04
C VAL A 466 -2.64 2.88 -21.58
N PHE A 467 -3.66 3.08 -20.76
CA PHE A 467 -3.55 3.11 -19.31
C PHE A 467 -4.37 1.97 -18.73
N LEU A 468 -3.85 1.35 -17.68
CA LEU A 468 -4.56 0.36 -16.89
C LEU A 468 -5.30 1.09 -15.77
N LYS A 469 -6.61 0.89 -15.68
CA LYS A 469 -7.46 1.39 -14.61
C LYS A 469 -7.92 0.24 -13.75
N THR A 470 -7.38 0.13 -12.55
CA THR A 470 -7.68 -0.96 -11.60
C THR A 470 -8.35 -0.43 -10.35
N LYS A 471 -9.03 -1.32 -9.63
CA LYS A 471 -9.49 -1.05 -8.26
C LYS A 471 -9.48 -2.34 -7.47
N GLY A 472 -8.96 -2.25 -6.27
CA GLY A 472 -8.87 -3.40 -5.40
C GLY A 472 -8.05 -3.11 -4.16
N TYR A 473 -7.82 -4.18 -3.42
CA TYR A 473 -6.94 -4.22 -2.27
C TYR A 473 -6.29 -5.60 -2.18
N TYR A 474 -5.30 -5.72 -1.32
CA TYR A 474 -4.66 -7.00 -1.04
C TYR A 474 -4.46 -7.18 0.46
N LEU A 475 -4.34 -8.43 0.88
CA LEU A 475 -4.11 -8.83 2.26
C LEU A 475 -2.85 -9.68 2.34
N GLU A 476 -1.83 -9.16 3.02
CA GLU A 476 -0.57 -9.87 3.25
C GLU A 476 -0.76 -11.11 4.11
N TRP A 477 -0.11 -12.21 3.73
CA TRP A 477 -0.07 -13.40 4.56
C TRP A 477 1.02 -13.25 5.63
N LEU A 478 0.62 -13.42 6.89
CA LEU A 478 1.50 -13.27 8.04
C LEU A 478 2.45 -14.47 8.15
N ARG A 479 3.75 -14.21 8.20
CA ARG A 479 4.77 -15.25 8.31
C ARG A 479 5.11 -15.57 9.75
N ASP A 480 5.36 -16.83 10.05
CA ASP A 480 5.69 -17.26 11.41
C ASP A 480 7.05 -16.73 11.87
N GLU A 481 8.02 -16.60 10.96
CA GLU A 481 9.35 -16.06 11.25
C GLU A 481 9.28 -14.61 11.75
N TRP A 482 8.27 -13.85 11.32
CA TRP A 482 8.07 -12.48 11.78
C TRP A 482 7.58 -12.40 13.23
N GLN A 483 6.92 -13.45 13.73
CA GLN A 483 6.42 -13.48 15.11
C GLN A 483 7.56 -13.49 16.13
N GLU A 484 8.72 -14.04 15.77
CA GLU A 484 9.90 -14.05 16.63
C GLU A 484 10.53 -12.66 16.80
N GLU A 485 10.24 -11.73 15.88
CA GLU A 485 10.73 -10.35 15.90
C GLU A 485 9.79 -9.35 16.61
N ALA A 486 8.69 -9.84 17.19
CA ALA A 486 7.70 -9.01 17.85
C ALA A 486 8.33 -8.14 18.96
N ASP A 487 8.13 -6.82 18.87
CA ASP A 487 8.69 -5.84 19.78
C ASP A 487 7.75 -4.64 19.88
N LEU A 488 6.84 -4.69 20.86
CA LEU A 488 5.84 -3.66 21.08
C LEU A 488 6.45 -2.28 21.38
N LYS A 489 7.69 -2.21 21.89
CA LYS A 489 8.38 -0.93 22.10
C LYS A 489 8.79 -0.33 20.76
N LYS A 490 9.32 -1.13 19.84
CA LYS A 490 9.59 -0.68 18.46
C LYS A 490 8.31 -0.35 17.71
N ALA A 491 7.24 -1.13 17.86
CA ALA A 491 5.94 -0.82 17.27
C ALA A 491 5.41 0.53 17.78
N PHE A 492 5.52 0.79 19.08
CA PHE A 492 5.19 2.10 19.65
C PHE A 492 6.03 3.22 19.03
N LEU A 493 7.35 3.03 18.90
CA LEU A 493 8.23 4.01 18.27
C LEU A 493 7.81 4.27 16.81
N MET A 494 7.57 3.23 16.02
CA MET A 494 7.16 3.35 14.62
C MET A 494 5.86 4.15 14.47
N TYR A 495 4.81 3.80 15.21
CA TYR A 495 3.48 4.41 15.02
C TYR A 495 3.26 5.72 15.79
N ARG A 496 4.00 5.98 16.87
CA ARG A 496 3.85 7.21 17.69
C ARG A 496 4.97 8.21 17.48
N LEU A 497 6.19 7.74 17.28
CA LEU A 497 7.40 8.55 17.13
C LEU A 497 8.17 8.19 15.83
N PRO A 498 7.52 8.18 14.65
CA PRO A 498 8.11 7.64 13.41
C PRO A 498 9.43 8.30 13.02
N ARG A 499 9.61 9.61 13.25
CA ARG A 499 10.89 10.30 12.98
C ARG A 499 12.05 9.77 13.83
N LEU A 500 11.77 9.35 15.07
CA LEU A 500 12.78 8.73 15.92
C LEU A 500 13.05 7.30 15.46
N TYR A 501 11.99 6.55 15.14
CA TYR A 501 12.11 5.19 14.60
C TYR A 501 12.99 5.13 13.33
N LEU A 502 12.75 6.02 12.36
CA LEU A 502 13.52 6.10 11.10
C LEU A 502 15.01 6.42 11.31
N LYS A 503 15.38 7.04 12.44
CA LYS A 503 16.80 7.20 12.83
C LYS A 503 17.37 5.94 13.44
N LEU A 504 16.60 5.27 14.30
CA LEU A 504 17.05 4.07 15.01
C LEU A 504 17.19 2.85 14.09
N VAL A 505 16.34 2.74 13.07
CA VAL A 505 16.35 1.59 12.15
C VAL A 505 17.30 1.77 10.95
N ALA A 506 17.84 2.98 10.74
CA ALA A 506 18.68 3.30 9.58
C ALA A 506 19.90 2.37 9.42
N ALA A 507 20.62 2.10 10.50
CA ALA A 507 21.79 1.22 10.47
C ALA A 507 21.42 -0.22 10.06
N LYS A 508 20.30 -0.75 10.58
CA LYS A 508 19.82 -2.10 10.22
C LYS A 508 19.33 -2.16 8.77
N PHE A 509 18.74 -1.09 8.26
CA PHE A 509 18.38 -1.02 6.83
C PHE A 509 19.63 -1.04 5.94
N LYS A 510 20.68 -0.27 6.31
CA LYS A 510 21.94 -0.24 5.55
C LYS A 510 22.64 -1.59 5.46
N GLU A 511 22.48 -2.46 6.45
CA GLU A 511 23.01 -3.82 6.41
C GLU A 511 22.30 -4.68 5.35
N ALA A 512 21.00 -4.46 5.14
CA ALA A 512 20.20 -5.21 4.18
C ALA A 512 20.29 -4.65 2.75
N GLU A 513 20.29 -3.31 2.62
CA GLU A 513 20.14 -2.56 1.37
C GLU A 513 20.95 -3.10 0.17
N PRO A 514 22.25 -3.45 0.30
CA PRO A 514 23.05 -3.89 -0.86
C PRO A 514 22.54 -5.16 -1.55
N THR A 515 21.78 -5.99 -0.84
CA THR A 515 21.31 -7.31 -1.32
C THR A 515 19.80 -7.36 -1.55
N MET A 516 19.08 -6.28 -1.22
CA MET A 516 17.62 -6.29 -1.20
C MET A 516 17.01 -6.52 -2.57
N GLU A 517 17.46 -5.79 -3.60
CA GLU A 517 16.95 -5.93 -4.97
C GLU A 517 17.19 -7.34 -5.50
N GLU A 518 18.43 -7.83 -5.41
CA GLU A 518 18.77 -9.18 -5.87
C GLU A 518 17.92 -10.24 -5.15
N THR A 519 17.78 -10.13 -3.83
CA THR A 519 16.98 -11.09 -3.06
C THR A 519 15.51 -11.03 -3.44
N PHE A 520 14.94 -9.82 -3.61
CA PHE A 520 13.55 -9.63 -4.01
C PHE A 520 13.28 -10.23 -5.39
N TRP A 521 14.08 -9.92 -6.40
CA TRP A 521 13.85 -10.43 -7.75
C TRP A 521 14.06 -11.94 -7.85
N ASN A 522 15.00 -12.50 -7.06
CA ASN A 522 15.20 -13.96 -6.97
C ASN A 522 14.17 -14.67 -6.08
N SER A 523 13.35 -13.93 -5.34
CA SER A 523 12.30 -14.49 -4.48
C SER A 523 11.04 -14.90 -5.23
N ARG A 524 10.81 -14.29 -6.41
CA ARG A 524 9.63 -14.54 -7.23
C ARG A 524 9.62 -16.00 -7.66
N TYR A 525 8.61 -16.72 -7.19
CA TYR A 525 8.47 -18.16 -7.43
C TYR A 525 7.70 -18.47 -8.72
N VAL A 526 6.95 -17.50 -9.25
CA VAL A 526 6.36 -17.55 -10.59
C VAL A 526 7.43 -17.15 -11.60
N LYS A 527 7.90 -18.10 -12.41
CA LYS A 527 8.79 -17.82 -13.54
C LYS A 527 7.93 -17.40 -14.74
N ASN A 528 8.14 -16.17 -15.21
CA ASN A 528 7.42 -15.58 -16.33
C ASN A 528 8.02 -15.87 -17.70
#